data_AF-A0A7J6RHA0-F1
#
_entry.id   AF-A0A7J6RHA0-F1
#
_cell.length_a   1.000
_cell.length_b   1.000
_cell.length_c   1.000
_cell.angle_alpha   90.00
_cell.angle_beta   90.00
_cell.angle_gamma   90.00
#
_symmetry.space_group_name_H-M   'P 1'
#
loop_
_entity.id
_entity.type
_entity.pdbx_description
1 polymer ?
#
loop_
_entity_poly.entity_id
_entity_poly.type
_entity_poly.pdbx_seq_one_letter_code
_entity_poly.pdbx_strand_id
1 'polypeptide(L)'
;ETIEEYLMDVPQPKSFDVLLTTFDVCRIEKAALRKIRWGYFVMDEAHRIKNDQSSLSQVVRSFTTQRRLLLTGTPLQNNLQELWALLNFLMPSVFTNAKQFDGMLERISQQHEATADHQELKGGRDVITVLHRILRPFMLRR
;
A
#
# COMPACT_ATOMS: atom_id res chain seq x y z
N GLU A 1 0.08 -8.17 -29.76
CA GLU A 1 -1.15 -7.41 -29.48
C GLU A 1 -1.00 -6.78 -28.10
N THR A 2 -0.98 -5.45 -28.05
CA THR A 2 -0.84 -4.68 -26.80
C THR A 2 -2.19 -4.50 -26.13
N ILE A 3 -2.20 -4.20 -24.82
CA ILE A 3 -3.46 -3.91 -24.10
C ILE A 3 -4.18 -2.70 -24.72
N GLU A 4 -3.43 -1.71 -25.22
CA GLU A 4 -4.03 -0.59 -25.95
C GLU A 4 -4.83 -1.02 -27.18
N GLU A 5 -4.34 -2.00 -27.94
CA GLU A 5 -5.02 -2.52 -29.13
C GLU A 5 -6.37 -3.16 -28.73
N TYR A 6 -6.38 -3.96 -27.66
CA TYR A 6 -7.59 -4.60 -27.14
C TYR A 6 -8.57 -3.62 -26.47
N LEU A 7 -8.08 -2.50 -25.93
CA LEU A 7 -8.92 -1.48 -25.31
C LEU A 7 -9.46 -0.45 -26.32
N MET A 8 -8.78 -0.25 -27.46
CA MET A 8 -9.17 0.71 -28.49
C MET A 8 -10.01 0.09 -29.62
N ASP A 9 -9.87 -1.20 -29.90
CA ASP A 9 -10.62 -1.88 -30.98
C ASP A 9 -12.03 -2.32 -30.57
N VAL A 10 -12.40 -2.10 -29.31
CA VAL A 10 -13.75 -2.39 -28.83
C VAL A 10 -14.59 -1.11 -28.87
N PRO A 11 -15.68 -1.06 -29.64
CA PRO A 11 -16.48 0.16 -29.89
C PRO A 11 -17.16 0.76 -28.64
N GLN A 12 -16.91 0.20 -27.47
CA GLN A 12 -17.20 0.76 -26.15
C GLN A 12 -15.98 0.47 -25.25
N PRO A 13 -15.44 1.44 -24.48
CA PRO A 13 -14.34 1.23 -23.53
C PRO A 13 -14.74 0.38 -22.29
N LYS A 14 -15.61 -0.62 -22.46
CA LYS A 14 -16.34 -1.35 -21.41
C LYS A 14 -16.63 -2.83 -21.76
N SER A 15 -15.71 -3.59 -22.36
CA SER A 15 -16.01 -5.02 -22.65
C SER A 15 -15.60 -6.02 -21.58
N PHE A 16 -15.04 -5.58 -20.45
CA PHE A 16 -14.62 -6.49 -19.40
C PHE A 16 -15.01 -5.99 -18.01
N ASP A 17 -15.35 -6.94 -17.14
CA ASP A 17 -15.64 -6.68 -15.72
C ASP A 17 -14.38 -6.76 -14.85
N VAL A 18 -13.44 -7.65 -15.20
CA VAL A 18 -12.22 -7.92 -14.44
C VAL A 18 -11.03 -8.04 -15.38
N LEU A 19 -9.95 -7.32 -15.07
CA LEU A 19 -8.64 -7.49 -15.71
C LEU A 19 -7.73 -8.29 -14.77
N LEU A 20 -7.29 -9.46 -15.22
CA LEU A 20 -6.22 -10.22 -14.59
C LEU A 20 -4.92 -9.96 -15.36
N THR A 21 -3.86 -9.55 -14.67
CA THR A 21 -2.59 -9.20 -15.29
C THR A 21 -1.41 -9.40 -14.34
N THR A 22 -0.18 -9.23 -14.84
CA THR A 22 1.06 -9.39 -14.08
C THR A 22 1.73 -8.03 -13.83
N PHE A 23 2.72 -8.00 -12.93
CA PHE A 23 3.46 -6.76 -12.63
C PHE A 23 4.22 -6.20 -13.83
N ASP A 24 4.76 -7.06 -14.69
CA ASP A 24 5.51 -6.63 -15.87
C ASP A 24 4.59 -5.98 -16.89
N VAL A 25 3.42 -6.57 -17.12
CA VAL A 25 2.40 -5.98 -17.98
C VAL A 25 1.91 -4.65 -17.41
N CYS A 26 1.67 -4.54 -16.10
CA CYS A 26 1.36 -3.27 -15.45
C CYS A 26 2.41 -2.18 -15.71
N ARG A 27 3.71 -2.55 -15.76
CA ARG A 27 4.81 -1.61 -16.03
C ARG A 27 4.86 -1.18 -17.49
N ILE A 28 4.71 -2.13 -18.42
CA ILE A 28 4.73 -1.90 -19.86
C ILE A 28 3.52 -1.06 -20.27
N GLU A 29 2.33 -1.47 -19.85
CA GLU A 29 1.03 -0.93 -20.28
C GLU A 29 0.49 0.15 -19.34
N LYS A 30 1.34 0.75 -18.49
CA LYS A 30 0.95 1.75 -17.49
C LYS A 30 0.17 2.93 -18.09
N ALA A 31 0.47 3.31 -19.32
CA ALA A 31 -0.18 4.42 -20.01
C ALA A 31 -1.65 4.12 -20.31
N ALA A 32 -1.94 2.90 -20.79
CA ALA A 32 -3.28 2.42 -21.05
C ALA A 32 -4.07 2.27 -19.75
N LEU A 33 -3.48 1.57 -18.78
CA LEU A 33 -4.13 1.24 -17.50
C LEU A 33 -4.45 2.47 -16.65
N ARG A 34 -3.68 3.57 -16.79
CA ARG A 34 -3.93 4.84 -16.10
C ARG A 34 -5.15 5.60 -16.64
N LYS A 35 -5.58 5.34 -17.88
CA LYS A 35 -6.78 5.96 -18.47
C LYS A 35 -8.07 5.40 -17.85
N ILE A 36 -8.00 4.23 -17.20
CA ILE A 36 -9.15 3.54 -16.60
C ILE A 36 -9.32 3.98 -15.14
N ARG A 37 -10.57 4.21 -14.74
CA ARG A 37 -10.96 4.43 -13.32
C ARG A 37 -11.38 3.10 -12.70
N TRP A 38 -10.51 2.55 -11.86
CA TRP A 38 -10.70 1.23 -11.27
C TRP A 38 -11.57 1.28 -10.01
N GLY A 39 -12.60 0.42 -9.95
CA GLY A 39 -13.41 0.25 -8.74
C GLY A 39 -12.66 -0.47 -7.61
N TYR A 40 -11.83 -1.45 -7.98
CA TYR A 40 -10.97 -2.21 -7.08
C TYR A 40 -9.60 -2.45 -7.73
N PHE A 41 -8.55 -2.42 -6.90
CA PHE A 41 -7.22 -2.90 -7.26
C PHE A 41 -6.79 -3.93 -6.22
N VAL A 42 -6.58 -5.16 -6.67
CA VAL A 42 -6.13 -6.27 -5.82
C VAL A 42 -4.71 -6.61 -6.22
N MET A 43 -3.80 -6.59 -5.24
CA MET A 43 -2.41 -6.96 -5.46
C MET A 43 -2.08 -8.18 -4.62
N ASP A 44 -1.76 -9.27 -5.31
CA ASP A 44 -1.11 -10.41 -4.68
C ASP A 44 0.37 -10.11 -4.44
N GLU A 45 0.98 -10.83 -3.50
CA GLU A 45 2.39 -10.66 -3.12
C GLU A 45 2.80 -9.20 -2.85
N ALA A 46 2.02 -8.51 -2.01
CA ALA A 46 2.20 -7.10 -1.69
C ALA A 46 3.58 -6.74 -1.13
N HIS A 47 4.36 -7.73 -0.66
CA HIS A 47 5.76 -7.55 -0.29
C HIS A 47 6.61 -6.91 -1.41
N ARG A 48 6.18 -7.02 -2.68
CA ARG A 48 6.84 -6.41 -3.85
C ARG A 48 6.81 -4.87 -3.86
N ILE A 49 5.91 -4.22 -3.12
CA ILE A 49 5.77 -2.74 -3.09
C ILE A 49 6.18 -2.11 -1.75
N LYS A 50 6.87 -2.86 -0.90
CA LYS A 50 7.37 -2.39 0.41
C LYS A 50 8.37 -1.23 0.30
N ASN A 51 9.00 -1.07 -0.86
CA ASN A 51 9.78 0.11 -1.21
C ASN A 51 8.94 1.03 -2.11
N ASP A 52 8.55 2.19 -1.58
CA ASP A 52 7.76 3.22 -2.27
C ASP A 52 8.49 3.83 -3.47
N GLN A 53 9.82 3.83 -3.46
CA GLN A 53 10.65 4.35 -4.55
C GLN A 53 10.85 3.34 -5.70
N SER A 54 10.40 2.10 -5.53
CA SER A 54 10.52 1.11 -6.60
C SER A 54 9.64 1.47 -7.79
N SER A 55 10.13 1.19 -9.00
CA SER A 55 9.38 1.45 -10.25
C SER A 55 7.99 0.81 -10.25
N LEU A 56 7.84 -0.40 -9.69
CA LEU A 56 6.53 -1.05 -9.56
C LEU A 56 5.60 -0.24 -8.66
N SER A 57 6.07 0.14 -7.47
CA SER A 57 5.28 0.90 -6.48
C SER A 57 4.80 2.22 -7.05
N GLN A 58 5.68 2.95 -7.76
CA GLN A 58 5.32 4.21 -8.42
C GLN A 58 4.26 3.99 -9.53
N VAL A 59 4.41 2.94 -10.33
CA VAL A 59 3.44 2.62 -11.39
C VAL A 59 2.07 2.31 -10.82
N VAL A 60 1.96 1.37 -9.86
CA VAL A 60 0.66 0.95 -9.33
C VAL A 60 -0.04 2.07 -8.54
N ARG A 61 0.73 2.98 -7.91
CA ARG A 61 0.18 4.16 -7.22
C ARG A 61 -0.40 5.20 -8.18
N SER A 62 0.09 5.24 -9.43
CA SER A 62 -0.39 6.17 -10.44
C SER A 62 -1.80 5.84 -10.97
N PHE A 63 -2.33 4.65 -10.64
CA PHE A 63 -3.64 4.22 -11.09
C PHE A 63 -4.77 4.81 -10.23
N THR A 64 -5.78 5.36 -10.90
CA THR A 64 -6.98 5.90 -10.25
C THR A 64 -7.84 4.73 -9.76
N THR A 65 -7.99 4.60 -8.45
CA THR A 65 -8.58 3.44 -7.78
C THR A 65 -9.46 3.88 -6.62
N GLN A 66 -10.68 3.33 -6.50
CA GLN A 66 -11.57 3.62 -5.37
C GLN A 66 -11.22 2.80 -4.12
N ARG A 67 -10.90 1.52 -4.31
CA ARG A 67 -10.62 0.57 -3.24
C ARG A 67 -9.37 -0.24 -3.58
N ARG A 68 -8.53 -0.50 -2.58
CA ARG A 68 -7.27 -1.24 -2.73
C ARG A 68 -7.24 -2.38 -1.72
N LEU A 69 -6.83 -3.56 -2.17
CA LEU A 69 -6.65 -4.75 -1.35
C LEU A 69 -5.25 -5.31 -1.60
N LEU A 70 -4.53 -5.59 -0.51
CA LEU A 70 -3.22 -6.21 -0.53
C LEU A 70 -3.33 -7.62 0.04
N LEU A 71 -2.80 -8.59 -0.69
CA LEU A 71 -2.62 -9.97 -0.25
C LEU A 71 -1.12 -10.25 -0.14
N THR A 72 -0.70 -10.92 0.92
CA THR A 72 0.69 -11.33 1.09
C THR A 72 0.77 -12.55 1.99
N GLY A 73 1.56 -13.55 1.59
CA GLY A 73 1.89 -14.69 2.43
C GLY A 73 3.01 -14.37 3.44
N THR A 74 3.74 -13.28 3.24
CA THR A 74 4.86 -12.90 4.11
C THR A 74 4.40 -11.93 5.19
N PRO A 75 4.81 -12.15 6.46
CA PRO A 75 4.50 -11.21 7.53
C PRO A 75 5.18 -9.87 7.24
N LEU A 76 4.50 -8.79 7.63
CA LEU A 76 5.11 -7.46 7.62
C LEU A 76 6.38 -7.49 8.49
N GLN A 77 7.51 -7.06 7.92
CA GLN A 77 8.75 -6.94 8.68
C GLN A 77 8.65 -5.71 9.61
N ASN A 78 9.37 -5.73 10.74
CA ASN A 78 9.43 -4.60 11.68
C ASN A 78 10.22 -3.42 11.09
N ASN A 79 9.70 -2.82 10.02
CA ASN A 79 10.28 -1.70 9.30
C ASN A 79 9.20 -0.64 9.05
N LEU A 80 9.39 0.54 9.64
CA LEU A 80 8.44 1.65 9.56
C LEU A 80 8.25 2.16 8.13
N GLN A 81 9.31 2.18 7.32
CA GLN A 81 9.24 2.62 5.94
C GLN A 81 8.38 1.67 5.10
N GLU A 82 8.54 0.35 5.31
CA GLU A 82 7.73 -0.66 4.62
C GLU A 82 6.26 -0.54 5.01
N LEU A 83 6.00 -0.36 6.30
CA LEU A 83 4.66 -0.19 6.83
C LEU A 83 3.98 1.06 6.29
N TRP A 84 4.68 2.19 6.33
CA TRP A 84 4.22 3.42 5.72
C TRP A 84 3.94 3.23 4.22
N ALA A 85 4.83 2.58 3.48
CA ALA A 85 4.64 2.35 2.05
C ALA A 85 3.36 1.55 1.77
N LEU A 86 3.07 0.50 2.55
CA LEU A 86 1.85 -0.29 2.39
C LEU A 86 0.59 0.50 2.82
N LEU A 87 0.66 1.28 3.90
CA LEU A 87 -0.46 2.11 4.36
C LEU A 87 -0.77 3.25 3.39
N ASN A 88 0.27 3.95 2.90
CA ASN A 88 0.15 4.92 1.81
C ASN A 88 -0.45 4.28 0.56
N PHE A 89 -0.17 2.99 0.32
CA PHE A 89 -0.80 2.29 -0.79
C PHE A 89 -2.29 2.12 -0.55
N LEU A 90 -2.69 1.59 0.59
CA LEU A 90 -4.10 1.31 0.88
C LEU A 90 -4.93 2.61 1.00
N MET A 91 -4.39 3.63 1.65
CA MET A 91 -5.07 4.87 2.00
C MET A 91 -4.18 6.10 1.73
N PRO A 92 -3.95 6.45 0.45
CA PRO A 92 -3.04 7.53 0.08
C PRO A 92 -3.49 8.90 0.61
N SER A 93 -4.79 9.12 0.82
CA SER A 93 -5.34 10.37 1.36
C SER A 93 -5.04 10.58 2.84
N VAL A 94 -4.87 9.49 3.61
CA VAL A 94 -4.58 9.52 5.04
C VAL A 94 -3.06 9.56 5.26
N PHE A 95 -2.31 8.75 4.51
CA PHE A 95 -0.87 8.56 4.71
C PHE A 95 -0.03 9.22 3.62
N THR A 96 -0.20 10.53 3.37
CA THR A 96 0.44 11.22 2.24
C THR A 96 1.95 11.44 2.40
N ASN A 97 2.42 11.71 3.62
CA ASN A 97 3.80 12.13 3.88
C ASN A 97 4.49 11.25 4.92
N ALA A 98 5.61 10.63 4.54
CA ALA A 98 6.41 9.78 5.41
C ALA A 98 6.88 10.52 6.67
N LYS A 99 7.34 11.78 6.56
CA LYS A 99 7.79 12.57 7.72
C LYS A 99 6.66 12.86 8.71
N GLN A 100 5.44 13.07 8.21
CA GLN A 100 4.28 13.25 9.09
C GLN A 100 3.92 11.96 9.81
N PHE A 101 4.07 10.83 9.14
CA PHE A 101 3.90 9.52 9.75
C PHE A 101 4.97 9.28 10.83
N ASP A 102 6.24 9.57 10.56
CA ASP A 102 7.33 9.46 11.54
C ASP A 102 7.05 10.32 12.78
N GLY A 103 6.70 11.60 12.59
CA GLY A 103 6.37 12.49 13.70
C GLY A 103 5.11 12.09 14.48
N MET A 104 4.11 11.49 13.82
CA MET A 104 2.96 10.89 14.50
C MET A 104 3.39 9.72 15.39
N LEU A 105 4.29 8.87 14.90
CA LEU A 105 4.83 7.73 15.65
C LEU A 105 5.66 8.18 16.86
N GLU A 106 6.52 9.19 16.70
CA GLU A 106 7.28 9.77 17.80
C GLU A 106 6.36 10.28 18.92
N ARG A 107 5.27 10.96 18.57
CA ARG A 107 4.27 11.44 19.54
C ARG A 107 3.56 10.31 20.27
N ILE A 108 3.17 9.25 19.55
CA ILE A 108 2.55 8.06 20.15
C ILE A 108 3.52 7.42 21.16
N SER A 109 4.81 7.36 20.83
CA SER A 109 5.84 6.80 21.70
C SER A 109 5.99 7.60 23.00
N GLN A 110 6.11 8.93 22.88
CA GLN A 110 6.23 9.83 24.03
C GLN A 110 5.00 9.81 24.95
N GLN A 111 3.79 9.72 24.39
CA GLN A 111 2.57 9.64 25.19
C GLN A 111 2.47 8.33 25.99
N HIS A 112 2.95 7.21 25.41
CA HIS A 112 2.98 5.94 26.11
C HIS A 112 4.01 5.91 27.24
N GLU A 113 5.19 6.51 27.05
CA GLU A 113 6.23 6.65 28.09
C GLU A 113 5.74 7.44 29.30
N ALA A 114 4.90 8.47 29.12
CA ALA A 114 4.35 9.27 30.20
C ALA A 114 3.30 8.53 31.09
N THR A 115 2.85 7.35 30.67
CA THR A 115 1.81 6.56 31.38
C THR A 115 2.34 5.28 32.02
N ALA A 116 3.58 4.89 31.73
CA ALA A 116 4.20 3.69 32.27
C ALA A 116 5.30 4.07 33.27
N ASP A 117 5.02 3.91 34.57
CA ASP A 117 6.02 4.00 35.62
C ASP A 117 7.20 3.05 35.31
N HIS A 118 8.39 3.65 35.21
CA HIS A 118 9.71 3.01 35.28
C HIS A 118 9.91 1.67 34.56
N GLN A 119 10.19 1.72 33.26
CA GLN A 119 11.19 0.82 32.68
C GLN A 119 11.82 1.49 31.45
N GLU A 120 13.13 1.40 31.31
CA GLU A 120 13.89 1.90 30.15
C GLU A 120 13.39 1.23 28.84
N LEU A 121 12.47 1.93 28.16
CA LEU A 121 11.83 1.48 26.92
C LEU A 121 12.81 1.68 25.76
N LYS A 122 13.36 0.57 25.26
CA LYS A 122 14.27 0.58 24.11
C LYS A 122 13.48 0.92 22.84
N GLY A 123 13.71 2.14 22.34
CA GLY A 123 13.03 2.74 21.19
C GLY A 123 12.87 1.87 19.92
N GLY A 124 11.89 2.28 19.11
CA GLY A 124 11.57 1.74 17.79
C GLY A 124 10.70 0.48 17.77
N ARG A 125 10.98 -0.53 18.60
CA ARG A 125 10.25 -1.81 18.59
C ARG A 125 8.84 -1.71 19.16
N ASP A 126 8.65 -0.93 20.22
CA ASP A 126 7.33 -0.79 20.87
C ASP A 126 6.34 0.01 20.03
N VAL A 127 6.84 1.00 19.27
CA VAL A 127 6.02 1.79 18.34
C VAL A 127 5.41 0.93 17.25
N ILE A 128 6.20 0.00 16.72
CA ILE A 128 5.75 -0.97 15.72
C ILE A 128 4.68 -1.89 16.31
N THR A 129 4.84 -2.36 17.55
CA THR A 129 3.83 -3.15 18.26
C THR A 129 2.52 -2.39 18.45
N VAL A 130 2.60 -1.11 18.84
CA VAL A 130 1.41 -0.24 18.96
C VAL A 130 0.74 -0.07 17.59
N LEU A 131 1.52 0.14 16.53
CA LEU A 131 0.95 0.26 15.19
C LEU A 131 0.29 -1.03 14.74
N HIS A 132 0.91 -2.20 14.97
CA HIS A 132 0.28 -3.49 14.69
C HIS A 132 -1.04 -3.66 15.43
N ARG A 133 -1.16 -3.14 16.66
CA ARG A 133 -2.41 -3.15 17.42
C ARG A 133 -3.48 -2.26 16.78
N ILE A 134 -3.12 -1.06 16.35
CA ILE A 134 -4.03 -0.12 15.65
C ILE A 134 -4.43 -0.68 14.28
N LEU A 135 -3.52 -1.35 13.59
CA LEU A 135 -3.73 -1.92 12.26
C LEU A 135 -4.45 -3.26 12.26
N ARG A 136 -4.59 -3.90 13.42
CA ARG A 136 -5.27 -5.20 13.57
C ARG A 136 -6.66 -5.25 12.93
N PRO A 137 -7.52 -4.21 13.00
CA PRO A 137 -8.81 -4.20 12.32
C PRO A 137 -8.69 -4.16 10.78
N PHE A 138 -7.56 -3.69 10.26
CA PHE A 138 -7.30 -3.56 8.82
C PHE A 138 -6.55 -4.78 8.24
N MET A 139 -6.05 -5.68 9.10
CA MET A 139 -5.33 -6.88 8.70
C MET A 139 -6.13 -8.12 9.08
N LEU A 140 -6.47 -8.94 8.09
CA LEU A 140 -7.01 -10.27 8.33
C LEU A 140 -5.87 -11.28 8.23
N ARG A 141 -5.53 -11.92 9.35
CA ARG A 141 -4.59 -13.04 9.43
C ARG A 141 -5.28 -14.19 10.16
N ARG A 142 -5.33 -15.37 9.54
CA ARG A 142 -5.85 -16.60 10.13
C ARG A 142 -4.70 -17.47 10.62
#